data_AF-A0A3B1AW53-F1
#
_entry.id   AF-A0A3B1AW53-F1
#
_cell.length_a   1.000
_cell.length_b   1.000
_cell.length_c   1.000
_cell.angle_alpha   90.00
_cell.angle_beta   90.00
_cell.angle_gamma   90.00
#
_symmetry.space_group_name_H-M   'P 1'
#
loop_
_entity.id
_entity.type
_entity.pdbx_description
1 polymer ?
#
loop_
_entity_poly.entity_id
_entity_poly.type
_entity_poly.pdbx_seq_one_letter_code
_entity_poly.pdbx_strand_id
1 'polypeptide(L)'
;METDWLIKSFSSKCALCLILLVAPLQGYAAKCFVDSPSIVKGQIDFDAVKIRALTHAEKKSVQAILKKLNGEWQGSATGYFCFGKKQKWSTKPDNYTIKATAKGRSSRSVSLSAKLHSAEKKSYHMETLKLFLKGLQLYFDVPSSLGEISIISITPNNITFLQKYRNRVKSGGSIFREVVRSITVNESTLNIKHEVYTQGELSSESTWQLSKKL
;
A
#
# COMPACT_ATOMS: atom_id res chain seq x y z
N MET A 1 33.74 76.23 18.36
CA MET A 1 32.30 76.57 18.41
C MET A 1 31.70 75.89 17.20
N GLU A 2 31.11 74.72 17.45
CA GLU A 2 29.65 74.51 17.45
C GLU A 2 29.25 73.94 16.07
N THR A 3 29.00 72.62 16.03
CA THR A 3 27.67 71.99 15.81
C THR A 3 27.23 72.14 14.33
N ASP A 4 26.72 71.18 13.56
CA ASP A 4 26.14 69.87 13.81
C ASP A 4 25.45 69.40 12.48
N TRP A 5 25.10 68.10 12.36
CA TRP A 5 23.97 67.51 11.57
C TRP A 5 23.98 67.64 10.01
N LEU A 6 23.54 66.70 9.16
CA LEU A 6 22.71 65.49 9.30
C LEU A 6 22.87 64.57 8.05
N ILE A 7 22.96 63.27 8.32
CA ILE A 7 22.80 62.14 7.40
C ILE A 7 21.32 62.00 7.00
N LYS A 8 21.02 61.74 5.71
CA LYS A 8 19.84 60.94 5.32
C LYS A 8 20.14 60.03 4.12
N SER A 9 20.54 58.80 4.42
CA SER A 9 20.43 57.66 3.51
C SER A 9 18.96 57.25 3.40
N PHE A 10 18.42 57.17 2.19
CA PHE A 10 17.10 56.57 1.98
C PHE A 10 17.22 55.04 1.88
N SER A 11 16.65 54.41 2.91
CA SER A 11 16.42 53.00 3.14
C SER A 11 15.64 52.35 1.97
N SER A 12 16.29 51.42 1.28
CA SER A 12 15.63 50.50 0.34
C SER A 12 14.96 49.38 1.14
N LYS A 13 13.66 49.50 1.34
CA LYS A 13 12.81 48.46 1.93
C LYS A 13 12.56 47.36 0.90
N CYS A 14 13.43 46.35 0.86
CA CYS A 14 13.09 45.06 0.25
C CYS A 14 12.02 44.39 1.11
N ALA A 15 10.77 44.55 0.70
CA ALA A 15 9.64 43.78 1.19
C ALA A 15 9.86 42.30 0.81
N LEU A 16 10.37 41.52 1.75
CA LEU A 16 10.38 40.07 1.67
C LEU A 16 8.92 39.59 1.79
N CYS A 17 8.30 39.38 0.64
CA CYS A 17 6.98 38.77 0.54
C CYS A 17 7.14 37.28 0.88
N LEU A 18 6.95 36.94 2.15
CA LEU A 18 6.93 35.57 2.66
C LEU A 18 5.65 34.89 2.16
N ILE A 19 5.65 34.43 0.92
CA ILE A 19 4.59 33.58 0.36
C ILE A 19 4.70 32.22 1.06
N LEU A 20 3.99 32.08 2.17
CA LEU A 20 3.66 30.79 2.77
C LEU A 20 2.82 30.02 1.75
N LEU A 21 3.49 29.22 0.93
CA LEU A 21 2.88 28.14 0.15
C LEU A 21 2.30 27.12 1.13
N VAL A 22 1.07 27.38 1.59
CA VAL A 22 0.23 26.38 2.22
C VAL A 22 -0.10 25.37 1.14
N ALA A 23 0.76 24.36 0.98
CA ALA A 23 0.46 23.23 0.14
C ALA A 23 -0.86 22.63 0.64
N PRO A 24 -1.90 22.52 -0.22
CA PRO A 24 -3.14 21.91 0.20
C PRO A 24 -2.82 20.47 0.61
N LEU A 25 -3.09 20.15 1.88
CA LEU A 25 -3.08 18.78 2.36
C LEU A 25 -4.10 18.03 1.52
N GLN A 26 -3.63 17.33 0.48
CA GLN A 26 -4.49 16.54 -0.40
C GLN A 26 -5.26 15.56 0.48
N GLY A 27 -6.55 15.84 0.67
CA GLY A 27 -7.40 15.09 1.58
C GLY A 27 -7.51 13.64 1.11
N TYR A 28 -7.24 12.70 2.02
CA TYR A 28 -7.41 11.25 1.82
C TYR A 28 -8.81 10.87 1.28
N ALA A 29 -9.81 11.74 1.48
CA ALA A 29 -11.17 11.62 0.94
C ALA A 29 -11.24 11.56 -0.60
N ALA A 30 -10.31 12.19 -1.33
CA ALA A 30 -10.38 12.28 -2.79
C ALA A 30 -10.18 10.95 -3.53
N LYS A 31 -9.80 9.87 -2.83
CA LYS A 31 -9.52 8.55 -3.43
C LYS A 31 -10.60 7.49 -3.15
N CYS A 32 -11.54 7.74 -2.26
CA CYS A 32 -12.58 6.76 -1.95
C CYS A 32 -13.57 6.58 -3.10
N PHE A 33 -14.12 5.36 -3.21
CA PHE A 33 -15.11 4.99 -4.22
C PHE A 33 -14.66 5.15 -5.67
N VAL A 34 -13.35 5.22 -5.90
CA VAL A 34 -12.79 5.08 -7.24
C VAL A 34 -13.04 3.65 -7.70
N ASP A 35 -13.41 3.50 -8.97
CA ASP A 35 -13.70 2.22 -9.59
C ASP A 35 -12.51 1.26 -9.51
N SER A 36 -12.80 -0.02 -9.36
CA SER A 36 -11.80 -1.06 -9.31
C SER A 36 -11.14 -1.27 -10.69
N PRO A 37 -9.91 -1.81 -10.73
CA PRO A 37 -9.23 -2.08 -12.01
C PRO A 37 -10.03 -2.97 -12.96
N SER A 38 -10.89 -3.85 -12.45
CA SER A 38 -11.77 -4.68 -13.28
C SER A 38 -12.89 -3.86 -13.91
N ILE A 39 -13.57 -3.01 -13.14
CA ILE A 39 -14.64 -2.13 -13.64
C ILE A 39 -14.10 -1.18 -14.71
N VAL A 40 -12.94 -0.56 -14.47
CA VAL A 40 -12.28 0.32 -15.45
C VAL A 40 -11.94 -0.40 -16.76
N LYS A 41 -11.67 -1.70 -16.71
CA LYS A 41 -11.41 -2.54 -17.89
C LYS A 41 -12.68 -3.10 -18.55
N GLY A 42 -13.87 -2.67 -18.11
CA GLY A 42 -15.15 -3.20 -18.58
C GLY A 42 -15.43 -4.63 -18.13
N GLN A 43 -14.71 -5.14 -17.13
CA GLN A 43 -14.98 -6.45 -16.54
C GLN A 43 -16.02 -6.31 -15.44
N ILE A 44 -17.25 -6.72 -15.76
CA ILE A 44 -18.39 -6.71 -14.85
C ILE A 44 -18.43 -8.00 -14.02
N ASP A 45 -17.79 -9.06 -14.54
CA ASP A 45 -17.80 -10.39 -13.96
C ASP A 45 -16.62 -10.64 -13.02
N PHE A 46 -16.94 -11.21 -11.86
CA PHE A 46 -15.98 -11.73 -10.88
C PHE A 46 -15.53 -13.15 -11.25
N ASP A 47 -15.26 -13.36 -12.54
CA ASP A 47 -14.70 -14.61 -13.03
C ASP A 47 -13.38 -14.91 -12.33
N ALA A 48 -13.11 -16.22 -12.23
CA ALA A 48 -11.85 -16.69 -11.70
C ALA A 48 -10.71 -16.01 -12.47
N VAL A 49 -9.80 -15.40 -11.72
CA VAL A 49 -8.58 -14.85 -12.29
C VAL A 49 -7.77 -15.99 -12.90
N LYS A 50 -7.29 -15.83 -14.13
CA LYS A 50 -6.44 -16.84 -14.77
C LYS A 50 -5.01 -16.70 -14.27
N ILE A 51 -4.46 -17.73 -13.58
CA ILE A 51 -3.01 -17.81 -13.36
C ILE A 51 -2.30 -17.90 -14.71
N ARG A 52 -1.44 -16.92 -15.01
CA ARG A 52 -0.47 -17.03 -16.11
C ARG A 52 0.87 -17.56 -15.63
N ALA A 53 1.59 -18.20 -16.54
CA ALA A 53 3.01 -18.48 -16.33
C ALA A 53 3.81 -17.17 -16.34
N LEU A 54 4.78 -17.09 -15.44
CA LEU A 54 5.84 -16.10 -15.44
C LEU A 54 6.83 -16.42 -16.56
N THR A 55 7.40 -15.39 -17.16
CA THR A 55 8.61 -15.56 -17.96
C THR A 55 9.79 -15.95 -17.06
N HIS A 56 10.86 -16.48 -17.66
CA HIS A 56 12.08 -16.79 -16.91
C HIS A 56 12.70 -15.55 -16.25
N ALA A 57 12.62 -14.38 -16.89
CA ALA A 57 13.09 -13.12 -16.34
C ALA A 57 12.25 -12.69 -15.12
N GLU A 58 10.93 -12.73 -15.25
CA GLU A 58 10.01 -12.43 -14.14
C GLU A 58 10.23 -13.38 -12.95
N LYS A 59 10.42 -14.68 -13.21
CA LYS A 59 10.76 -15.64 -12.16
C LYS A 59 12.04 -15.24 -11.42
N LYS A 60 13.10 -14.84 -12.12
CA LYS A 60 14.35 -14.38 -11.49
C LYS A 60 14.09 -13.13 -10.63
N SER A 61 13.31 -12.17 -11.12
CA SER A 61 12.91 -10.98 -10.37
C SER A 61 12.13 -11.33 -9.11
N VAL A 62 11.14 -12.22 -9.20
CA VAL A 62 10.39 -12.67 -8.01
C VAL A 62 11.30 -13.38 -7.02
N GLN A 63 12.18 -14.27 -7.47
CA GLN A 63 13.15 -14.93 -6.59
C GLN A 63 14.05 -13.93 -5.85
N ALA A 64 14.47 -12.85 -6.52
CA ALA A 64 15.26 -11.78 -5.91
C ALA A 64 14.43 -11.02 -4.85
N ILE A 65 13.18 -10.63 -5.19
CA ILE A 65 12.24 -9.99 -4.25
C ILE A 65 12.03 -10.86 -3.01
N LEU A 66 11.71 -12.15 -3.19
CA LEU A 66 11.46 -13.08 -2.08
C LEU A 66 12.70 -13.23 -1.18
N LYS A 67 13.90 -13.21 -1.76
CA LYS A 67 15.15 -13.22 -0.98
C LYS A 67 15.33 -11.93 -0.18
N LYS A 68 15.12 -10.77 -0.79
CA LYS A 68 15.27 -9.45 -0.14
C LYS A 68 14.31 -9.24 1.02
N LEU A 69 13.09 -9.77 0.91
CA LEU A 69 12.07 -9.70 1.95
C LEU A 69 12.51 -10.37 3.27
N ASN A 70 13.42 -11.35 3.26
CA ASN A 70 13.84 -12.03 4.49
C ASN A 70 14.46 -11.09 5.51
N GLY A 71 14.07 -11.25 6.77
CA GLY A 71 14.61 -10.51 7.91
C GLY A 71 13.53 -9.87 8.78
N GLU A 72 13.98 -9.01 9.68
CA GLU A 72 13.13 -8.19 10.53
C GLU A 72 12.97 -6.78 9.93
N TRP A 73 11.76 -6.25 10.03
CA TRP A 73 11.36 -4.97 9.47
C TRP A 73 10.59 -4.18 10.52
N GLN A 74 10.75 -2.86 10.51
CA GLN A 74 10.01 -1.96 11.39
C GLN A 74 9.70 -0.65 10.71
N GLY A 75 8.65 0.04 11.14
CA GLY A 75 8.31 1.35 10.61
C GLY A 75 6.90 1.77 10.93
N SER A 76 6.24 2.41 9.97
CA SER A 76 4.88 2.91 10.09
C SER A 76 3.96 2.27 9.05
N ALA A 77 2.68 2.22 9.38
CA ALA A 77 1.63 1.97 8.42
C ALA A 77 0.54 3.03 8.59
N THR A 78 -0.01 3.48 7.46
CA THR A 78 -1.16 4.38 7.44
C THR A 78 -2.26 3.71 6.63
N GLY A 79 -3.50 3.77 7.10
CA GLY A 79 -4.63 3.21 6.39
C GLY A 79 -5.88 4.04 6.56
N TYR A 80 -6.82 3.91 5.65
CA TYR A 80 -8.13 4.53 5.78
C TYR A 80 -9.21 3.60 5.24
N PHE A 81 -10.42 3.79 5.76
CA PHE A 81 -11.62 3.11 5.30
C PHE A 81 -12.59 4.13 4.72
N CYS A 82 -13.19 3.78 3.60
CA CYS A 82 -14.23 4.56 2.96
C CYS A 82 -15.57 4.19 3.58
N PHE A 83 -16.04 5.01 4.54
CA PHE A 83 -17.35 4.84 5.20
C PHE A 83 -18.36 5.87 4.70
N GLY A 84 -19.61 5.43 4.49
CA GLY A 84 -20.77 6.29 4.20
C GLY A 84 -21.17 6.37 2.71
N LYS A 85 -22.34 6.97 2.44
CA LYS A 85 -22.79 7.33 1.08
C LYS A 85 -22.15 8.67 0.70
N LYS A 86 -21.27 8.70 -0.31
CA LYS A 86 -20.69 9.83 -1.11
C LYS A 86 -20.46 11.25 -0.50
N GLN A 87 -20.90 11.61 0.71
CA GLN A 87 -21.07 13.01 1.12
C GLN A 87 -20.85 13.37 2.61
N LYS A 88 -20.68 12.43 3.56
CA LYS A 88 -20.30 12.78 4.94
C LYS A 88 -19.04 12.01 5.37
N TRP A 89 -17.92 12.71 5.33
CA TRP A 89 -16.57 12.14 5.40
C TRP A 89 -16.02 12.17 6.82
N SER A 90 -15.69 11.00 7.37
CA SER A 90 -14.77 10.89 8.50
C SER A 90 -13.67 9.88 8.15
N THR A 91 -12.94 10.11 7.06
CA THR A 91 -11.77 9.31 6.65
C THR A 91 -10.52 9.78 7.40
N LYS A 92 -10.55 9.78 8.74
CA LYS A 92 -9.30 10.01 9.49
C LYS A 92 -8.43 8.77 9.26
N PRO A 93 -7.22 8.90 8.71
CA PRO A 93 -6.34 7.76 8.54
C PRO A 93 -5.96 7.20 9.91
N ASP A 94 -6.04 5.88 10.03
CA ASP A 94 -5.48 5.14 11.13
C ASP A 94 -3.96 5.05 10.93
N ASN A 95 -3.21 5.45 11.96
CA ASN A 95 -1.75 5.35 11.98
C ASN A 95 -1.33 4.22 12.91
N TYR A 96 -0.35 3.43 12.45
CA TYR A 96 0.17 2.29 13.17
C TYR A 96 1.69 2.33 13.23
N THR A 97 2.25 1.90 14.36
CA THR A 97 3.62 1.40 14.42
C THR A 97 3.59 -0.07 14.03
N ILE A 98 4.47 -0.48 13.12
CA ILE A 98 4.49 -1.83 12.57
C ILE A 98 5.84 -2.48 12.83
N LYS A 99 5.80 -3.74 13.27
CA LYS A 99 6.95 -4.65 13.32
C LYS A 99 6.60 -5.87 12.50
N ALA A 100 7.46 -6.25 11.57
CA ALA A 100 7.22 -7.40 10.71
C ALA A 100 8.44 -8.31 10.64
N THR A 101 8.20 -9.60 10.50
CA THR A 101 9.23 -10.61 10.35
C THR A 101 8.90 -11.44 9.12
N ALA A 102 9.82 -11.45 8.15
CA ALA A 102 9.71 -12.29 6.98
C ALA A 102 10.66 -13.47 7.07
N LYS A 103 10.09 -14.68 6.96
CA LYS A 103 10.80 -15.94 6.97
C LYS A 103 10.54 -16.68 5.66
N GLY A 104 11.60 -16.95 4.91
CA GLY A 104 11.58 -17.79 3.73
C GLY A 104 12.49 -18.99 3.89
N ARG A 105 12.00 -20.19 3.57
CA ARG A 105 12.82 -21.42 3.56
C ARG A 105 13.79 -21.47 2.36
N SER A 106 13.53 -20.67 1.32
CA SER A 106 14.33 -20.57 0.10
C SER A 106 13.94 -19.33 -0.70
N SER A 107 14.59 -19.08 -1.85
CA SER A 107 14.16 -18.08 -2.84
C SER A 107 12.81 -18.40 -3.51
N ARG A 108 12.12 -19.46 -3.09
CA ARG A 108 10.83 -19.89 -3.64
C ARG A 108 9.64 -19.56 -2.75
N SER A 109 9.84 -19.11 -1.52
CA SER A 109 8.73 -18.83 -0.60
C SER A 109 9.11 -17.85 0.49
N VAL A 110 8.20 -16.94 0.85
CA VAL A 110 8.33 -16.07 2.02
C VAL A 110 6.99 -15.98 2.75
N SER A 111 7.03 -15.95 4.07
CA SER A 111 5.92 -15.59 4.95
C SER A 111 6.32 -14.37 5.75
N LEU A 112 5.68 -13.23 5.49
CA LEU A 112 5.81 -11.98 6.22
C LEU A 112 4.67 -11.88 7.22
N SER A 113 4.98 -11.89 8.51
CA SER A 113 4.01 -11.67 9.59
C SER A 113 4.25 -10.31 10.21
N ALA A 114 3.22 -9.48 10.30
CA ALA A 114 3.28 -8.12 10.80
C ALA A 114 2.35 -7.92 11.99
N LYS A 115 2.84 -7.19 13.01
CA LYS A 115 2.07 -6.69 14.13
C LYS A 115 1.93 -5.18 14.00
N LEU A 116 0.71 -4.70 13.81
CA LEU A 116 0.38 -3.29 13.64
C LEU A 116 -0.27 -2.79 14.93
N HIS A 117 0.33 -1.81 15.58
CA HIS A 117 -0.12 -1.24 16.85
C HIS A 117 -0.67 0.18 16.65
N SER A 118 -1.93 0.40 17.01
CA SER A 118 -2.55 1.72 17.04
C SER A 118 -2.50 2.28 18.45
N ALA A 119 -1.77 3.38 18.63
CA ALA A 119 -1.72 4.07 19.93
C ALA A 119 -3.08 4.68 20.30
N GLU A 120 -3.79 5.25 19.32
CA GLU A 120 -5.12 5.86 19.51
C GLU A 120 -6.15 4.83 19.97
N LYS A 121 -6.20 3.65 19.31
CA LYS A 121 -7.16 2.59 19.64
C LYS A 121 -6.67 1.64 20.74
N LYS A 122 -5.47 1.87 21.30
CA LYS A 122 -4.80 0.99 22.28
C LYS A 122 -4.91 -0.50 21.94
N SER A 123 -4.74 -0.83 20.66
CA SER A 123 -4.95 -2.18 20.14
C SER A 123 -3.91 -2.54 19.10
N TYR A 124 -3.79 -3.83 18.84
CA TYR A 124 -2.98 -4.33 17.74
C TYR A 124 -3.80 -5.28 16.87
N HIS A 125 -3.41 -5.39 15.60
CA HIS A 125 -3.88 -6.44 14.72
C HIS A 125 -2.69 -7.11 14.03
N MET A 126 -2.90 -8.36 13.64
CA MET A 126 -1.90 -9.19 13.00
C MET A 126 -2.24 -9.33 11.52
N GLU A 127 -1.28 -9.09 10.65
CA GLU A 127 -1.39 -9.41 9.23
C GLU A 127 -0.35 -10.44 8.85
N THR A 128 -0.68 -11.30 7.89
CA THR A 128 0.28 -12.26 7.33
C THR A 128 0.13 -12.28 5.82
N LEU A 129 1.26 -12.13 5.15
CA LEU A 129 1.41 -12.22 3.71
C LEU A 129 2.31 -13.39 3.39
N LYS A 130 1.85 -14.29 2.52
CA LYS A 130 2.66 -15.41 2.05
C LYS A 130 2.73 -15.37 0.54
N LEU A 131 3.92 -15.55 0.00
CA LEU A 131 4.16 -15.70 -1.43
C LEU A 131 4.97 -16.97 -1.65
N PHE A 132 4.64 -17.74 -2.70
CA PHE A 132 5.47 -18.85 -3.12
C PHE A 132 5.45 -19.09 -4.63
N LEU A 133 6.58 -19.58 -5.12
CA LEU A 133 6.81 -19.96 -6.50
C LEU A 133 6.75 -21.49 -6.63
N LYS A 134 5.90 -21.97 -7.53
CA LYS A 134 5.87 -23.37 -7.98
C LYS A 134 6.05 -23.39 -9.50
N GLY A 135 7.18 -23.92 -9.98
CA GLY A 135 7.50 -23.89 -11.41
C GLY A 135 7.70 -22.46 -11.95
N LEU A 136 6.81 -22.05 -12.84
CA LEU A 136 6.70 -20.69 -13.40
C LEU A 136 5.45 -19.96 -12.89
N GLN A 137 4.82 -20.42 -11.81
CA GLN A 137 3.62 -19.78 -11.27
C GLN A 137 3.92 -19.17 -9.90
N LEU A 138 3.37 -17.98 -9.66
CA LEU A 138 3.39 -17.30 -8.38
C LEU A 138 2.02 -17.40 -7.73
N TYR A 139 2.04 -17.61 -6.42
CA TYR A 139 0.85 -17.73 -5.60
C TYR A 139 0.95 -16.80 -4.41
N PHE A 140 -0.22 -16.40 -3.91
CA PHE A 140 -0.40 -15.62 -2.70
C PHE A 140 -1.26 -16.42 -1.71
N ASP A 141 -0.75 -16.59 -0.49
CA ASP A 141 -1.32 -17.45 0.55
C ASP A 141 -1.53 -18.93 0.13
N VAL A 142 -1.90 -19.79 1.08
CA VAL A 142 -2.12 -21.24 0.82
C VAL A 142 -3.04 -21.39 -0.40
N PRO A 143 -2.70 -22.27 -1.38
CA PRO A 143 -3.54 -22.47 -2.55
C PRO A 143 -4.97 -22.76 -2.10
N SER A 144 -5.88 -21.84 -2.39
CA SER A 144 -7.32 -22.05 -2.20
C SER A 144 -7.95 -22.11 -3.58
N SER A 145 -9.07 -22.81 -3.69
CA SER A 145 -9.86 -22.88 -4.93
C SER A 145 -10.43 -21.52 -5.40
N LEU A 146 -10.19 -20.43 -4.65
CA LEU A 146 -10.83 -19.12 -4.84
C LEU A 146 -9.83 -17.95 -4.89
N GLY A 147 -8.53 -18.19 -5.13
CA GLY A 147 -7.52 -17.12 -5.09
C GLY A 147 -6.35 -17.34 -6.02
N GLU A 148 -6.56 -17.10 -7.31
CA GLU A 148 -5.55 -17.07 -8.36
C GLU A 148 -5.13 -15.60 -8.57
N ILE A 149 -3.87 -15.24 -8.39
CA ILE A 149 -3.47 -13.84 -8.54
C ILE A 149 -3.32 -13.45 -10.01
N SER A 150 -3.73 -12.23 -10.36
CA SER A 150 -3.45 -11.63 -11.66
C SER A 150 -2.23 -10.75 -11.52
N ILE A 151 -1.13 -11.13 -12.15
CA ILE A 151 0.07 -10.29 -12.17
C ILE A 151 -0.23 -9.03 -13.00
N ILE A 152 -0.05 -7.87 -12.38
CA ILE A 152 -0.13 -6.56 -13.06
C ILE A 152 1.25 -6.17 -13.57
N SER A 153 2.27 -6.24 -12.71
CA SER A 153 3.65 -5.91 -13.07
C SER A 153 4.66 -6.67 -12.21
N ILE A 154 5.81 -7.01 -12.81
CA ILE A 154 6.99 -7.53 -12.10
C ILE A 154 8.21 -6.78 -12.61
N THR A 155 8.99 -6.24 -11.69
CA THR A 155 10.31 -5.67 -11.93
C THR A 155 11.29 -6.27 -10.91
N PRO A 156 12.61 -6.00 -10.98
CA PRO A 156 13.58 -6.55 -10.04
C PRO A 156 13.31 -6.22 -8.55
N ASN A 157 12.60 -5.13 -8.26
CA ASN A 157 12.35 -4.65 -6.90
C ASN A 157 10.87 -4.47 -6.59
N ASN A 158 9.97 -4.67 -7.57
CA ASN A 158 8.55 -4.48 -7.38
C ASN A 158 7.74 -5.65 -7.94
N ILE A 159 6.70 -6.03 -7.22
CA ILE A 159 5.63 -6.85 -7.74
C ILE A 159 4.28 -6.21 -7.42
N THR A 160 3.43 -6.11 -8.44
CA THR A 160 2.04 -5.68 -8.31
C THR A 160 1.12 -6.77 -8.82
N PHE A 161 0.13 -7.16 -8.03
CA PHE A 161 -0.84 -8.18 -8.40
C PHE A 161 -2.23 -7.86 -7.85
N LEU A 162 -3.25 -8.39 -8.52
CA LEU A 162 -4.65 -8.30 -8.13
C LEU A 162 -5.13 -9.68 -7.67
N GLN A 163 -5.98 -9.69 -6.65
CA GLN A 163 -6.65 -10.88 -6.16
C GLN A 163 -8.15 -10.61 -6.07
N LYS A 164 -8.97 -11.51 -6.61
CA LYS A 164 -10.43 -11.46 -6.47
C LYS A 164 -10.88 -12.47 -5.44
N TYR A 165 -11.84 -12.10 -4.61
CA TYR A 165 -12.45 -12.98 -3.60
C TYR A 165 -13.97 -12.82 -3.61
N ARG A 166 -14.67 -13.92 -3.35
CA ARG A 166 -16.10 -13.94 -3.07
C ARG A 166 -16.33 -14.47 -1.66
N ASN A 167 -16.77 -13.61 -0.76
CA ASN A 167 -17.13 -13.99 0.60
C ASN A 167 -18.63 -14.22 0.70
N ARG A 168 -19.05 -15.45 1.01
CA ARG A 168 -20.46 -15.72 1.34
C ARG A 168 -20.81 -15.07 2.66
N VAL A 169 -21.92 -14.33 2.69
CA VAL A 169 -22.46 -13.71 3.89
C VAL A 169 -23.44 -14.69 4.55
N LYS A 170 -23.42 -14.77 5.89
CA LYS A 170 -24.29 -15.68 6.66
C LYS A 170 -25.79 -15.49 6.37
N SER A 171 -26.20 -14.29 5.99
CA SER A 171 -27.60 -13.92 5.71
C SER A 171 -28.11 -14.29 4.32
N GLY A 172 -27.34 -15.04 3.51
CA GLY A 172 -27.69 -15.32 2.13
C GLY A 172 -27.30 -14.17 1.21
N GLY A 173 -26.04 -14.17 0.77
CA GLY A 173 -25.50 -13.16 -0.14
C GLY A 173 -24.01 -13.41 -0.40
N SER A 174 -23.43 -12.65 -1.32
CA SER A 174 -21.98 -12.66 -1.57
C SER A 174 -21.44 -11.25 -1.63
N ILE A 175 -20.36 -10.99 -0.89
CA ILE A 175 -19.57 -9.77 -1.00
C ILE A 175 -18.39 -10.08 -1.89
N PHE A 176 -18.27 -9.31 -2.97
CA PHE A 176 -17.13 -9.38 -3.85
C PHE A 176 -16.07 -8.39 -3.41
N ARG A 177 -14.83 -8.86 -3.40
CA ARG A 177 -13.67 -8.04 -3.07
C ARG A 177 -12.59 -8.21 -4.12
N GLU A 178 -11.97 -7.11 -4.49
CA GLU A 178 -10.72 -7.09 -5.22
C GLU A 178 -9.65 -6.48 -4.34
N VAL A 179 -8.47 -7.08 -4.32
CA VAL A 179 -7.33 -6.56 -3.57
C VAL A 179 -6.16 -6.41 -4.51
N VAL A 180 -5.75 -5.17 -4.74
CA VAL A 180 -4.50 -4.85 -5.43
C VAL A 180 -3.41 -4.73 -4.39
N ARG A 181 -2.30 -5.44 -4.57
CA ARG A 181 -1.13 -5.35 -3.71
C ARG A 181 0.10 -5.00 -4.52
N SER A 182 0.82 -3.99 -4.05
CA SER A 182 2.11 -3.57 -4.60
C SER A 182 3.16 -3.74 -3.51
N ILE A 183 4.17 -4.57 -3.77
CA ILE A 183 5.28 -4.83 -2.86
C ILE A 183 6.54 -4.31 -3.54
N THR A 184 7.15 -3.29 -2.96
CA THR A 184 8.43 -2.74 -3.42
C THR A 184 9.48 -2.98 -2.35
N VAL A 185 10.55 -3.69 -2.68
CA VAL A 185 11.62 -4.05 -1.74
C VAL A 185 13.00 -3.78 -2.33
N ASN A 186 13.81 -3.06 -1.55
CA ASN A 186 15.24 -2.87 -1.79
C ASN A 186 16.03 -3.50 -0.63
N GLU A 187 17.34 -3.28 -0.56
CA GLU A 187 18.20 -3.91 0.47
C GLU A 187 17.81 -3.51 1.91
N SER A 188 17.39 -2.26 2.10
CA SER A 188 17.09 -1.69 3.42
C SER A 188 15.66 -1.18 3.59
N THR A 189 14.85 -1.16 2.53
CA THR A 189 13.49 -0.60 2.56
C THR A 189 12.46 -1.57 1.99
N LEU A 190 11.28 -1.57 2.61
CA LEU A 190 10.13 -2.35 2.19
C LEU A 190 8.88 -1.45 2.24
N ASN A 191 8.25 -1.28 1.08
CA ASN A 191 6.98 -0.60 0.95
C ASN A 191 5.92 -1.60 0.49
N ILE A 192 4.80 -1.67 1.21
CA ILE A 192 3.66 -2.50 0.83
C ILE A 192 2.44 -1.60 0.75
N LYS A 193 1.83 -1.50 -0.43
CA LYS A 193 0.52 -0.87 -0.60
C LYS A 193 -0.52 -1.95 -0.83
N HIS A 194 -1.65 -1.87 -0.16
CA HIS A 194 -2.83 -2.66 -0.51
C HIS A 194 -4.06 -1.77 -0.69
N GLU A 195 -4.81 -2.00 -1.76
CA GLU A 195 -6.07 -1.33 -2.06
C GLU A 195 -7.15 -2.39 -2.10
N VAL A 196 -8.19 -2.22 -1.30
CA VAL A 196 -9.33 -3.15 -1.21
C VAL A 196 -10.54 -2.48 -1.81
N TYR A 197 -11.06 -3.09 -2.86
CA TYR A 197 -12.29 -2.71 -3.53
C TYR A 197 -13.40 -3.65 -3.08
N THR A 198 -14.55 -3.10 -2.71
CA THR A 198 -15.74 -3.87 -2.34
C THR A 198 -16.85 -3.49 -3.30
N GLN A 199 -17.48 -4.48 -3.94
CA GLN A 199 -18.52 -4.25 -4.95
C GLN A 199 -18.07 -3.29 -6.08
N GLY A 200 -16.80 -3.38 -6.50
CA GLY A 200 -16.27 -2.58 -7.60
C GLY A 200 -15.75 -1.19 -7.22
N GLU A 201 -15.84 -0.76 -5.97
CA GLU A 201 -15.43 0.57 -5.53
C GLU A 201 -14.35 0.50 -4.42
N LEU A 202 -13.39 1.44 -4.40
CA LEU A 202 -12.34 1.49 -3.37
C LEU A 202 -12.98 1.68 -1.99
N SER A 203 -12.75 0.70 -1.12
CA SER A 203 -13.30 0.63 0.24
C SER A 203 -12.25 0.84 1.33
N SER A 204 -10.98 0.55 1.06
CA SER A 204 -9.88 0.89 1.95
C SER A 204 -8.53 0.88 1.23
N GLU A 205 -7.58 1.63 1.76
CA GLU A 205 -6.17 1.56 1.38
C GLU A 205 -5.33 1.50 2.65
N SER A 206 -4.23 0.78 2.61
CA SER A 206 -3.13 0.99 3.56
C SER A 206 -1.76 0.90 2.89
N THR A 207 -0.84 1.66 3.44
CA THR A 207 0.53 1.78 2.98
C THR A 207 1.46 1.53 4.16
N TRP A 208 2.36 0.56 4.01
CA TRP A 208 3.40 0.24 4.96
C TRP A 208 4.71 0.81 4.45
N GLN A 209 5.45 1.48 5.33
CA GLN A 209 6.77 2.04 5.06
C GLN A 209 7.72 1.50 6.12
N LEU A 210 8.58 0.57 5.70
CA LEU A 210 9.41 -0.21 6.60
C LEU A 210 10.89 -0.05 6.26
N SER A 211 11.71 -0.01 7.30
CA SER A 211 13.15 -0.17 7.21
C SER A 211 13.57 -1.52 7.78
N LYS A 212 14.64 -2.08 7.21
CA LYS A 212 15.22 -3.32 7.68
C LYS A 212 15.89 -3.06 9.03
N LYS A 213 15.61 -3.93 10.00
CA LYS A 213 16.27 -3.87 11.31
C LYS A 213 17.66 -4.48 11.16
N LEU A 214 18.67 -3.69 11.53
CA LEU A 214 20.08 -4.09 11.56
C LEU A 214 20.33 -5.13 12.67
#